data_AF-A0A353K0X3-F1
#
_entry.id   AF-A0A353K0X3-F1
#
_cell.length_a   1.000
_cell.length_b   1.000
_cell.length_c   1.000
_cell.angle_alpha   90.00
_cell.angle_beta   90.00
_cell.angle_gamma   90.00
#
_symmetry.space_group_name_H-M   'P 1'
#
loop_
_entity.id
_entity.type
_entity.pdbx_description
1 polymer ?
#
loop_
_entity_poly.entity_id
_entity_poly.type
_entity_poly.pdbx_seq_one_letter_code
_entity_poly.pdbx_strand_id
1 'polypeptide(L)'
;MLTYKKRDTFLQRLHPVSGISLIVLYIAAFLTIDNPLYLMGVFLSLLLLSYFDGCLNEILKYGEIIFPFAFLIMILNPLLVKNGSTVIYNGHFNIPVLGRVRITSEAVLYGIVIGLRMVCVVMVCGFFNMVINPDRTFTFFSKFMKKSALLMSMTIRLFPQIMKSYRSVVEAEKLRGGEILNKGIKNKVKNYGNIVNILFISSLEDSGDMAESMYSRGYGIGKRSTYFNEKMGFWDFVYVFVCIGIFAYMGIINSEGLNTMNYYPKCDNPFKTANIYGYVMVLLFFIPAFINWGFKKWKY
;
A
#
# COMPACT_ATOMS: atom_id res chain seq x y z
N MET A 1 16.66 -0.67 0.44
CA MET A 1 16.44 0.80 0.41
C MET A 1 15.04 1.06 -0.15
N LEU A 2 14.02 0.92 0.70
CA LEU A 2 12.59 1.07 0.38
C LEU A 2 11.96 2.15 1.29
N THR A 3 12.73 3.18 1.60
CA THR A 3 12.31 4.30 2.44
C THR A 3 11.94 5.48 1.56
N TYR A 4 10.95 6.27 2.00
CA TYR A 4 10.53 7.50 1.34
C TYR A 4 11.75 8.35 0.95
N LYS A 5 11.79 8.82 -0.30
CA LYS A 5 12.83 9.71 -0.81
C LYS A 5 12.18 11.02 -1.24
N LYS A 6 12.61 12.12 -0.62
CA LYS A 6 12.17 13.47 -0.98
C LYS A 6 12.68 13.79 -2.40
N ARG A 7 11.74 14.04 -3.32
CA ARG A 7 11.97 14.34 -4.75
C ARG A 7 11.35 15.66 -5.19
N ASP A 8 10.66 16.34 -4.27
CA ASP A 8 10.00 17.63 -4.46
C ASP A 8 9.10 17.69 -5.71
N THR A 9 8.48 16.54 -6.07
CA THR A 9 7.55 16.43 -7.18
C THR A 9 6.21 17.08 -6.86
N PHE A 10 5.42 17.39 -7.89
CA PHE A 10 4.09 17.99 -7.71
C PHE A 10 3.20 17.15 -6.79
N LEU A 11 3.19 15.83 -6.97
CA LEU A 11 2.43 14.90 -6.13
C LEU A 11 2.93 14.85 -4.67
N GLN A 12 4.23 15.03 -4.43
CA GLN A 12 4.78 15.11 -3.07
C GLN A 12 4.51 16.47 -2.38
N ARG A 13 4.28 17.53 -3.17
CA ARG A 13 3.94 18.87 -2.67
C ARG A 13 2.46 19.04 -2.38
N LEU A 14 1.61 18.32 -3.09
CA LEU A 14 0.17 18.30 -2.85
C LEU A 14 -0.15 17.79 -1.44
N HIS A 15 -1.32 18.19 -0.94
CA HIS A 15 -1.81 17.83 0.37
C HIS A 15 -2.01 16.29 0.47
N PRO A 16 -1.63 15.62 1.58
CA PRO A 16 -1.64 14.15 1.67
C PRO A 16 -2.96 13.47 1.27
N VAL A 17 -4.09 14.14 1.51
CA VAL A 17 -5.42 13.65 1.12
C VAL A 17 -5.57 13.42 -0.39
N SER A 18 -4.99 14.28 -1.24
CA SER A 18 -5.10 14.13 -2.69
C SER A 18 -4.27 12.93 -3.20
N GLY A 19 -3.11 12.69 -2.58
CA GLY A 19 -2.35 11.46 -2.78
C GLY A 19 -3.14 10.21 -2.34
N ILE A 20 -3.74 10.25 -1.14
CA ILE A 20 -4.54 9.13 -0.61
C ILE A 20 -5.73 8.85 -1.52
N SER A 21 -6.47 9.88 -1.97
CA SER A 21 -7.63 9.70 -2.86
C SER A 21 -7.25 9.05 -4.18
N LEU A 22 -6.10 9.42 -4.76
CA LEU A 22 -5.60 8.79 -5.98
C LEU A 22 -5.29 7.31 -5.77
N ILE A 23 -4.69 6.96 -4.63
CA ILE A 23 -4.27 5.60 -4.35
C ILE A 23 -5.46 4.71 -4.07
N VAL A 24 -6.45 5.22 -3.33
CA VAL A 24 -7.75 4.56 -3.15
C VAL A 24 -8.43 4.32 -4.51
N LEU A 25 -8.41 5.32 -5.41
CA LEU A 25 -8.95 5.19 -6.76
C LEU A 25 -8.28 4.05 -7.55
N TYR A 26 -6.94 4.01 -7.59
CA TYR A 26 -6.21 2.94 -8.30
C TYR A 26 -6.42 1.55 -7.69
N ILE A 27 -6.40 1.45 -6.35
CA ILE A 27 -6.67 0.18 -5.67
C ILE A 27 -8.07 -0.32 -6.01
N ALA A 28 -9.09 0.55 -5.92
CA ALA A 28 -10.45 0.19 -6.24
C ALA A 28 -10.62 -0.22 -7.71
N ALA A 29 -9.92 0.45 -8.63
CA ALA A 29 -9.90 0.07 -10.04
C ALA A 29 -9.33 -1.33 -10.26
N PHE A 30 -8.15 -1.63 -9.70
CA PHE A 30 -7.54 -2.95 -9.86
C PHE A 30 -8.35 -4.08 -9.22
N LEU A 31 -9.12 -3.80 -8.16
CA LEU A 31 -9.96 -4.81 -7.50
C LEU A 31 -11.28 -5.08 -8.21
N THR A 32 -11.87 -4.08 -8.87
CA THR A 32 -13.20 -4.18 -9.49
C THR A 32 -13.17 -4.50 -10.98
N ILE A 33 -12.07 -4.21 -11.67
CA ILE A 33 -11.95 -4.48 -13.11
C ILE A 33 -11.70 -5.96 -13.36
N ASP A 34 -12.67 -6.61 -14.02
CA ASP A 34 -12.53 -7.99 -14.47
C ASP A 34 -12.03 -8.11 -15.91
N ASN A 35 -12.26 -7.12 -16.78
CA ASN A 35 -11.77 -7.18 -18.16
C ASN A 35 -10.23 -6.97 -18.22
N PRO A 36 -9.46 -7.89 -18.82
CA PRO A 36 -8.00 -7.80 -18.86
C PRO A 36 -7.50 -6.59 -19.66
N LEU A 37 -8.25 -6.14 -20.67
CA LEU A 37 -7.87 -4.97 -21.47
C LEU A 37 -7.96 -3.68 -20.65
N TYR A 38 -9.03 -3.51 -19.87
CA TYR A 38 -9.18 -2.36 -18.98
C TYR A 38 -8.15 -2.40 -17.85
N LEU A 39 -7.85 -3.59 -17.32
CA LEU A 39 -6.82 -3.78 -16.31
C LEU A 39 -5.44 -3.33 -16.84
N MET A 40 -5.07 -3.75 -18.05
CA MET A 40 -3.83 -3.32 -18.71
C MET A 40 -3.81 -1.82 -18.99
N GLY A 41 -4.93 -1.24 -19.42
CA GLY A 41 -5.04 0.21 -19.66
C GLY A 41 -4.81 1.04 -18.40
N VAL A 42 -5.46 0.66 -17.28
CA VAL A 42 -5.26 1.32 -15.98
C VAL A 42 -3.83 1.09 -15.47
N PHE A 43 -3.27 -0.10 -15.66
CA PHE A 43 -1.87 -0.38 -15.33
C PHE A 43 -0.90 0.52 -16.10
N LEU A 44 -1.14 0.72 -17.40
CA LEU A 44 -0.32 1.61 -18.22
C LEU A 44 -0.42 3.07 -17.74
N SER A 45 -1.61 3.51 -17.31
CA SER A 45 -1.77 4.85 -16.72
C SER A 45 -0.94 5.04 -15.44
N LEU A 46 -0.83 3.99 -14.60
CA LEU A 46 0.01 4.01 -13.40
C LEU A 46 1.49 4.11 -13.76
N LEU A 47 1.95 3.37 -14.77
CA LEU A 47 3.33 3.45 -15.26
C LEU A 47 3.65 4.84 -15.81
N LEU A 48 2.73 5.46 -16.56
CA LEU A 48 2.91 6.83 -17.05
C LEU A 48 2.95 7.86 -15.92
N LEU A 49 2.05 7.74 -14.94
CA LEU A 49 2.06 8.60 -13.75
C LEU A 49 3.41 8.50 -13.02
N SER A 50 3.90 7.27 -12.88
CA SER A 50 5.19 6.95 -12.26
C SER A 50 6.38 7.48 -13.07
N TYR A 51 6.28 7.47 -14.40
CA TYR A 51 7.30 8.05 -15.30
C TYR A 51 7.41 9.56 -15.08
N PHE A 52 6.27 10.25 -15.03
CA PHE A 52 6.26 11.70 -14.82
C PHE A 52 6.77 12.10 -13.43
N ASP A 53 6.41 11.32 -12.40
CA ASP A 53 6.91 11.50 -11.03
C ASP A 53 8.40 11.11 -10.88
N GLY A 54 8.97 10.38 -11.84
CA GLY A 54 10.37 9.92 -11.79
C GLY A 54 10.60 8.75 -10.82
N CYS A 55 9.54 7.99 -10.51
CA CYS A 55 9.52 6.88 -9.55
C CYS A 55 9.47 5.48 -10.18
N LEU A 56 9.59 5.40 -11.51
CA LEU A 56 9.46 4.13 -12.24
C LEU A 56 10.40 3.03 -11.78
N ASN A 57 11.70 3.34 -11.69
CA ASN A 57 12.71 2.33 -11.40
C ASN A 57 12.49 1.72 -10.02
N GLU A 58 11.97 2.50 -9.07
CA GLU A 58 11.64 1.97 -7.76
C GLU A 58 10.36 1.14 -7.78
N ILE A 59 9.31 1.55 -8.50
CA ILE A 59 8.05 0.81 -8.60
C ILE A 59 8.24 -0.52 -9.34
N LEU A 60 9.09 -0.54 -10.38
CA LEU A 60 9.46 -1.77 -11.06
C LEU A 60 10.16 -2.76 -10.12
N LYS A 61 10.96 -2.29 -9.14
CA LYS A 61 11.52 -3.18 -8.09
C LYS A 61 10.45 -3.80 -7.21
N TYR A 62 9.38 -3.06 -6.86
CA TYR A 62 8.23 -3.66 -6.16
C TYR A 62 7.56 -4.75 -7.01
N GLY A 63 7.43 -4.51 -8.32
CA GLY A 63 6.96 -5.49 -9.28
C GLY A 63 7.83 -6.75 -9.37
N GLU A 64 9.15 -6.57 -9.42
CA GLU A 64 10.13 -7.66 -9.48
C GLU A 64 10.08 -8.53 -8.22
N ILE A 65 9.91 -7.92 -7.03
CA ILE A 65 9.80 -8.63 -5.77
C ILE A 65 8.53 -9.51 -5.72
N ILE A 66 7.40 -9.02 -6.25
CA ILE A 66 6.13 -9.77 -6.21
C ILE A 66 5.95 -10.74 -7.39
N PHE A 67 6.68 -10.53 -8.49
CA PHE A 67 6.63 -11.36 -9.69
C PHE A 67 6.69 -12.89 -9.43
N PRO A 68 7.61 -13.43 -8.59
CA PRO A 68 7.63 -14.87 -8.31
C PRO A 68 6.34 -15.38 -7.66
N PHE A 69 5.68 -14.56 -6.83
CA PHE A 69 4.39 -14.91 -6.22
C PHE A 69 3.25 -14.86 -7.25
N ALA A 70 3.23 -13.83 -8.10
CA ALA A 70 2.26 -13.72 -9.19
C ALA A 70 2.39 -14.89 -10.19
N PHE A 71 3.62 -15.29 -10.51
CA PHE A 71 3.92 -16.44 -11.35
C PHE A 71 3.45 -17.75 -10.72
N LEU A 72 3.66 -17.92 -9.40
CA LEU A 72 3.16 -19.07 -8.66
C LEU A 72 1.62 -19.14 -8.71
N ILE A 73 0.91 -18.01 -8.57
CA ILE A 73 -0.55 -17.96 -8.70
C ILE A 73 -1.00 -18.34 -10.11
N MET A 74 -0.30 -17.86 -11.14
CA MET A 74 -0.59 -18.17 -12.54
C MET A 74 -0.47 -19.69 -12.83
N ILE A 75 0.43 -20.40 -12.14
CA ILE A 75 0.58 -21.87 -12.26
C ILE A 75 -0.42 -22.62 -11.38
N LEU A 76 -0.65 -22.16 -10.15
CA LEU A 76 -1.53 -22.86 -9.21
C LEU A 76 -3.01 -22.72 -9.61
N ASN A 77 -3.43 -21.59 -10.19
CA ASN A 77 -4.83 -21.36 -10.51
C ASN A 77 -5.39 -22.39 -11.50
N PRO A 78 -4.72 -22.72 -12.62
CA PRO A 78 -5.13 -23.80 -13.52
C PRO A 78 -5.09 -25.20 -12.90
N LEU A 79 -4.26 -25.42 -11.88
CA LEU A 79 -4.13 -26.70 -11.19
C LEU A 79 -5.27 -26.94 -10.19
N LEU A 80 -5.73 -25.86 -9.53
CA LEU A 80 -6.75 -25.90 -8.49
C LEU A 80 -8.17 -25.74 -9.06
N VAL A 81 -8.36 -24.87 -10.05
CA VAL A 81 -9.69 -24.54 -10.57
C VAL A 81 -10.03 -25.40 -11.80
N LYS A 82 -11.13 -26.16 -11.66
CA LYS A 82 -11.55 -27.17 -12.65
C LYS A 82 -12.83 -26.82 -13.42
N ASN A 83 -13.32 -25.58 -13.29
CA ASN A 83 -14.67 -25.17 -13.71
C ASN A 83 -14.77 -24.67 -15.17
N GLY A 84 -13.78 -24.90 -16.02
CA GLY A 84 -13.79 -24.46 -17.43
C GLY A 84 -14.42 -25.47 -18.38
N SER A 85 -15.12 -24.98 -19.40
CA SER A 85 -15.80 -25.81 -20.41
C SER A 85 -14.87 -26.27 -21.54
N THR A 86 -13.75 -25.58 -21.78
CA THR A 86 -12.75 -25.97 -22.79
C THR A 86 -11.52 -26.60 -22.13
N VAL A 87 -11.51 -27.93 -22.08
CA VAL A 87 -10.40 -28.69 -21.50
C VAL A 87 -9.28 -28.84 -22.52
N ILE A 88 -8.10 -28.29 -22.21
CA ILE A 88 -6.89 -28.41 -23.04
C ILE A 88 -6.18 -29.75 -22.73
N TYR A 89 -6.15 -30.16 -21.46
CA TYR A 89 -5.48 -31.38 -21.04
C TYR A 89 -6.27 -32.09 -19.94
N ASN A 90 -6.66 -33.34 -20.22
CA ASN A 90 -7.20 -34.28 -19.24
C ASN A 90 -6.05 -35.20 -18.78
N GLY A 91 -5.43 -34.88 -17.65
CA GLY A 91 -4.41 -35.74 -17.06
C GLY A 91 -5.01 -37.00 -16.44
N HIS A 92 -4.50 -38.17 -16.82
CA HIS A 92 -4.84 -39.47 -16.23
C HIS A 92 -4.16 -39.72 -14.86
N PHE A 93 -3.29 -38.81 -14.42
CA PHE A 93 -2.58 -38.91 -13.15
C PHE A 93 -3.50 -38.59 -11.97
N ASN A 94 -3.79 -39.62 -11.17
CA ASN A 94 -4.56 -39.50 -9.93
C ASN A 94 -3.62 -39.20 -8.77
N ILE A 95 -3.37 -37.91 -8.50
CA ILE A 95 -2.61 -37.49 -7.33
C ILE A 95 -3.58 -37.54 -6.13
N PRO A 96 -3.25 -38.25 -5.03
CA PRO A 96 -4.19 -38.55 -3.94
C PRO A 96 -4.75 -37.32 -3.19
N VAL A 97 -4.17 -36.13 -3.38
CA VAL A 97 -4.63 -34.87 -2.76
C VAL A 97 -5.35 -33.94 -3.75
N LEU A 98 -5.10 -34.08 -5.07
CA LEU A 98 -5.59 -33.15 -6.11
C LEU A 98 -6.61 -33.75 -7.08
N GLY A 99 -6.82 -35.07 -7.08
CA GLY A 99 -7.71 -35.75 -8.04
C GLY A 99 -7.27 -35.59 -9.50
N ARG A 100 -8.15 -35.89 -10.46
CA ARG A 100 -7.84 -35.74 -11.90
C ARG A 100 -7.51 -34.27 -12.22
N VAL A 101 -6.30 -34.03 -12.75
CA VAL A 101 -5.85 -32.71 -13.19
C VAL A 101 -6.51 -32.39 -14.53
N ARG A 102 -7.44 -31.43 -14.54
CA ARG A 102 -8.07 -30.90 -15.75
C ARG A 102 -7.64 -29.45 -15.93
N ILE A 103 -6.77 -29.22 -16.89
CA ILE A 103 -6.31 -27.86 -17.22
C ILE A 103 -7.25 -27.31 -18.29
N THR A 104 -7.90 -26.20 -17.96
CA THR A 104 -8.87 -25.50 -18.83
C THR A 104 -8.29 -24.19 -19.32
N SER A 105 -8.63 -23.77 -20.54
CA SER A 105 -8.10 -22.52 -21.11
C SER A 105 -8.54 -21.30 -20.29
N GLU A 106 -9.75 -21.36 -19.74
CA GLU A 106 -10.35 -20.33 -18.90
C GLU A 106 -9.59 -20.16 -17.58
N ALA A 107 -9.17 -21.27 -16.96
CA ALA A 107 -8.40 -21.21 -15.71
C ALA A 107 -6.99 -20.65 -15.91
N VAL A 108 -6.38 -20.86 -17.09
CA VAL A 108 -5.10 -20.24 -17.46
C VAL A 108 -5.24 -18.74 -17.64
N LEU A 109 -6.23 -18.28 -18.42
CA LEU A 109 -6.50 -16.85 -18.61
C LEU A 109 -6.83 -16.16 -17.28
N TYR A 110 -7.69 -16.77 -16.47
CA TYR A 110 -8.03 -16.23 -15.15
C TYR A 110 -6.82 -16.20 -14.21
N GLY A 111 -5.94 -17.20 -14.25
CA GLY A 111 -4.65 -17.21 -13.53
C GLY A 111 -3.73 -16.07 -13.93
N ILE A 112 -3.61 -15.79 -15.23
CA ILE A 112 -2.86 -14.65 -15.75
C ILE A 112 -3.45 -13.34 -15.24
N VAL A 113 -4.77 -13.17 -15.30
CA VAL A 113 -5.46 -11.93 -14.88
C VAL A 113 -5.27 -11.69 -13.38
N ILE A 114 -5.44 -12.70 -12.53
CA ILE A 114 -5.24 -12.55 -11.08
C ILE A 114 -3.77 -12.29 -10.75
N GLY A 115 -2.83 -12.99 -11.42
CA GLY A 115 -1.41 -12.73 -11.25
C GLY A 115 -1.04 -11.29 -11.60
N LEU A 116 -1.53 -10.80 -12.75
CA LEU A 116 -1.35 -9.41 -13.17
C LEU A 116 -1.98 -8.42 -12.18
N ARG A 117 -3.20 -8.69 -11.71
CA ARG A 117 -3.92 -7.89 -10.71
C ARG A 117 -3.10 -7.76 -9.42
N MET A 118 -2.49 -8.85 -8.95
CA MET A 118 -1.64 -8.84 -7.77
C MET A 118 -0.42 -7.92 -7.95
N VAL A 119 0.26 -8.00 -9.10
CA VAL A 119 1.39 -7.11 -9.42
C VAL A 119 0.94 -5.65 -9.41
N CYS A 120 -0.20 -5.34 -10.03
CA CYS A 120 -0.74 -3.98 -10.09
C CYS A 120 -1.00 -3.40 -8.69
N VAL A 121 -1.68 -4.15 -7.82
CA VAL A 121 -2.01 -3.71 -6.46
C VAL A 121 -0.74 -3.43 -5.64
N VAL A 122 0.26 -4.31 -5.74
CA VAL A 122 1.52 -4.13 -5.01
C VAL A 122 2.33 -2.94 -5.57
N MET A 123 2.34 -2.73 -6.89
CA MET A 123 2.98 -1.55 -7.48
C MET A 123 2.33 -0.23 -7.03
N VAL A 124 1.00 -0.17 -6.92
CA VAL A 124 0.31 1.01 -6.36
C VAL A 124 0.69 1.25 -4.91
N CYS A 125 0.79 0.19 -4.10
CA CYS A 125 1.29 0.31 -2.73
C CYS A 125 2.75 0.80 -2.69
N GLY A 126 3.58 0.37 -3.64
CA GLY A 126 4.95 0.90 -3.82
C GLY A 126 4.94 2.40 -4.14
N PHE A 127 4.09 2.82 -5.06
CA PHE A 127 3.88 4.24 -5.41
C PHE A 127 3.42 5.06 -4.20
N PHE A 128 2.50 4.54 -3.38
CA PHE A 128 2.05 5.17 -2.13
C PHE A 128 3.23 5.52 -1.20
N ASN A 129 4.14 4.57 -0.98
CA ASN A 129 5.29 4.78 -0.11
C ASN A 129 6.26 5.86 -0.61
N MET A 130 6.26 6.17 -1.91
CA MET A 130 7.15 7.17 -2.51
C MET A 130 6.52 8.56 -2.58
N VAL A 131 5.22 8.63 -2.83
CA VAL A 131 4.51 9.91 -2.98
C VAL A 131 4.12 10.47 -1.62
N ILE A 132 3.70 9.62 -0.68
CA ILE A 132 3.09 10.06 0.56
C ILE A 132 4.12 10.13 1.69
N ASN A 133 4.34 11.36 2.17
CA ASN A 133 5.12 11.60 3.38
C ASN A 133 4.35 11.08 4.61
N PRO A 134 4.90 10.13 5.40
CA PRO A 134 4.23 9.60 6.57
C PRO A 134 3.97 10.70 7.62
N ASP A 135 4.93 11.60 7.83
CA ASP A 135 4.84 12.68 8.83
C ASP A 135 3.75 13.72 8.49
N ARG A 136 3.62 14.08 7.21
CA ARG A 136 2.58 15.01 6.74
C ARG A 136 1.19 14.40 6.85
N THR A 137 1.07 13.13 6.47
CA THR A 137 -0.19 12.37 6.58
C THR A 137 -0.63 12.27 8.03
N PHE A 138 0.33 12.00 8.92
CA PHE A 138 0.08 11.94 10.36
C PHE A 138 -0.42 13.28 10.92
N THR A 139 0.19 14.38 10.49
CA THR A 139 -0.24 15.74 10.87
C THR A 139 -1.68 16.01 10.44
N PHE A 140 -2.10 15.55 9.26
CA PHE A 140 -3.50 15.67 8.84
C PHE A 140 -4.46 14.86 9.72
N PHE A 141 -4.17 13.58 9.97
CA PHE A 141 -5.01 12.74 10.84
C PHE A 141 -5.08 13.27 12.28
N SER A 142 -4.06 13.99 12.73
CA SER A 142 -4.04 14.64 14.04
C SER A 142 -5.11 15.70 14.24
N LYS A 143 -5.60 16.29 13.16
CA LYS A 143 -6.68 17.29 13.20
C LYS A 143 -8.01 16.68 13.65
N PHE A 144 -8.32 15.48 13.17
CA PHE A 144 -9.56 14.77 13.49
C PHE A 144 -9.47 14.05 14.84
N MET A 145 -8.31 13.45 15.16
CA MET A 145 -8.12 12.65 16.37
C MET A 145 -7.02 13.23 17.27
N LYS A 146 -7.28 14.41 17.86
CA LYS A 146 -6.29 15.17 18.66
C LYS A 146 -5.64 14.34 19.80
N LYS A 147 -6.42 13.53 20.53
CA LYS A 147 -5.91 12.67 21.62
C LYS A 147 -5.06 11.53 21.06
N SER A 148 -5.55 10.81 20.05
CA SER A 148 -4.85 9.67 19.44
C SER A 148 -3.56 10.09 18.75
N ALA A 149 -3.54 11.26 18.11
CA ALA A 149 -2.34 11.77 17.46
C ALA A 149 -1.31 12.32 18.44
N LEU A 150 -1.73 12.81 19.60
CA LEU A 150 -0.76 13.07 20.66
C LEU A 150 -0.09 11.76 21.12
N LEU A 151 -0.90 10.73 21.43
CA LEU A 151 -0.38 9.42 21.85
C LEU A 151 0.58 8.86 20.81
N MET A 152 0.20 8.89 19.54
CA MET A 152 1.06 8.39 18.47
C MET A 152 2.32 9.26 18.28
N SER A 153 2.24 10.59 18.43
CA SER A 153 3.44 11.46 18.40
C SER A 153 4.40 11.13 19.54
N MET A 154 3.87 10.83 20.73
CA MET A 154 4.65 10.37 21.88
C MET A 154 5.29 9.01 21.60
N THR A 155 4.54 8.04 21.07
CA THR A 155 5.04 6.72 20.71
C THR A 155 6.17 6.80 19.68
N ILE A 156 6.01 7.62 18.62
CA ILE A 156 7.05 7.80 17.59
C ILE A 156 8.32 8.41 18.19
N ARG A 157 8.19 9.35 19.13
CA ARG A 157 9.33 9.94 19.86
C ARG A 157 9.99 8.93 20.81
N LEU A 158 9.20 8.07 21.44
CA LEU A 158 9.66 7.05 22.39
C LEU A 158 10.53 6.00 21.69
N PHE A 159 10.25 5.67 20.43
CA PHE A 159 11.02 4.65 19.68
C PHE A 159 12.54 4.92 19.64
N PRO A 160 13.04 6.09 19.17
CA PRO A 160 14.46 6.38 19.20
C PRO A 160 15.04 6.52 20.62
N GLN A 161 14.23 6.92 21.61
CA GLN A 161 14.64 6.95 23.02
C GLN A 161 14.88 5.53 23.56
N ILE A 162 13.92 4.62 23.36
CA ILE A 162 14.07 3.20 23.71
C ILE A 162 15.27 2.58 23.01
N MET A 163 15.53 2.91 21.74
CA MET A 163 16.70 2.39 21.03
C MET A 163 18.03 2.88 21.63
N LYS A 164 18.08 4.10 22.16
CA LYS A 164 19.26 4.60 22.90
C LYS A 164 19.41 3.88 24.23
N SER A 165 18.34 3.81 25.03
CA SER A 165 18.34 3.11 26.31
C SER A 165 18.70 1.63 26.15
N TYR A 166 18.18 0.96 25.11
CA TYR A 166 18.53 -0.43 24.77
C TYR A 166 20.04 -0.59 24.54
N ARG A 167 20.66 0.30 23.76
CA ARG A 167 22.12 0.25 23.52
C ARG A 167 22.90 0.43 24.81
N SER A 168 22.52 1.40 25.64
CA SER A 168 23.16 1.65 26.94
C SER A 168 23.03 0.47 27.90
N VAL A 169 21.84 -0.14 28.00
CA VAL A 169 21.61 -1.33 28.83
C VAL A 169 22.41 -2.52 28.31
N VAL A 170 22.46 -2.74 26.99
CA VAL A 170 23.26 -3.80 26.38
C VAL A 170 24.76 -3.59 26.65
N GLU A 171 25.26 -2.35 26.58
CA GLU A 171 26.65 -2.03 26.92
C GLU A 171 26.96 -2.28 28.39
N ALA A 172 26.07 -1.86 29.30
CA ALA A 172 26.21 -2.10 30.73
C ALA A 172 26.21 -3.60 31.08
N GLU A 173 25.31 -4.39 30.48
CA GLU A 173 25.25 -5.84 30.68
C GLU A 173 26.51 -6.55 30.13
N LYS A 174 27.07 -6.07 29.00
CA LYS A 174 28.35 -6.58 28.49
C LYS A 174 29.51 -6.33 29.46
N LEU A 175 29.58 -5.13 30.06
CA LEU A 175 30.62 -4.79 31.04
C LEU A 175 30.50 -5.61 32.34
N ARG A 176 29.29 -6.01 32.72
CA ARG A 176 29.03 -6.90 33.86
C ARG A 176 29.39 -8.36 33.60
N GLY A 177 29.93 -8.68 32.42
CA GLY A 177 30.25 -10.07 32.04
C GLY A 177 29.02 -10.88 31.64
N GLY A 178 27.89 -10.23 31.35
CA GLY A 178 26.70 -10.88 30.83
C GLY A 178 27.00 -11.50 29.47
N GLU A 179 26.98 -12.82 29.39
CA GLU A 179 27.15 -13.55 28.14
C GLU A 179 25.87 -13.43 27.29
N ILE A 180 25.63 -12.26 26.70
CA ILE A 180 24.53 -12.02 25.75
C ILE A 180 24.68 -12.95 24.52
N LEU A 181 25.89 -13.46 24.29
CA LEU A 181 26.30 -14.34 23.21
C LEU A 181 26.58 -15.79 23.66
N ASN A 182 26.07 -16.23 24.82
CA ASN A 182 26.25 -17.63 25.22
C ASN A 182 25.51 -18.59 24.25
N LYS A 183 26.05 -19.81 24.03
CA LYS A 183 25.55 -20.74 22.98
C LYS A 183 24.15 -21.33 23.23
N GLY A 184 23.58 -21.18 24.43
CA GLY A 184 22.29 -21.77 24.81
C GLY A 184 21.08 -20.85 24.56
N ILE A 185 20.08 -21.33 23.81
CA ILE A 185 18.81 -20.61 23.54
C ILE A 185 18.12 -20.18 24.85
N LYS A 186 18.13 -21.04 25.88
CA LYS A 186 17.49 -20.76 27.18
C LYS A 186 18.14 -19.58 27.93
N ASN A 187 19.48 -19.55 27.98
CA ASN A 187 20.22 -18.46 28.62
C ASN A 187 20.06 -17.15 27.83
N LYS A 188 20.03 -17.25 26.50
CA LYS A 188 19.76 -16.12 25.62
C LYS A 188 18.41 -15.48 25.95
N VAL A 189 17.33 -16.27 25.98
CA VAL A 189 15.97 -15.78 26.32
C VAL A 189 15.94 -15.12 27.70
N LYS A 190 16.57 -15.73 28.71
CA LYS A 190 16.64 -15.15 30.07
C LYS A 190 17.35 -13.78 30.07
N ASN A 191 18.47 -13.67 29.38
CA ASN A 191 19.26 -12.43 29.31
C ASN A 191 18.50 -11.32 28.55
N TYR A 192 17.85 -11.64 27.43
CA TYR A 192 16.97 -10.68 26.75
C TYR A 192 15.77 -10.27 27.62
N GLY A 193 15.21 -11.20 28.39
CA GLY A 193 14.14 -10.90 29.35
C GLY A 193 14.57 -9.88 30.41
N ASN A 194 15.80 -9.98 30.93
CA ASN A 194 16.34 -9.00 31.88
C ASN A 194 16.47 -7.60 31.25
N ILE A 195 17.01 -7.53 30.03
CA ILE A 195 17.13 -6.26 29.28
C ILE A 195 15.74 -5.64 29.06
N VAL A 196 14.76 -6.44 28.65
CA VAL A 196 13.37 -5.99 28.45
C VAL A 196 12.77 -5.49 29.76
N ASN A 197 13.00 -6.17 30.89
CA ASN A 197 12.50 -5.75 32.19
C ASN A 197 13.07 -4.39 32.62
N ILE A 198 14.39 -4.18 32.45
CA ILE A 198 15.04 -2.90 32.74
C ILE A 198 14.44 -1.79 31.87
N LEU A 199 14.29 -2.04 30.57
CA LEU A 199 13.69 -1.07 29.65
C LEU A 199 12.22 -0.77 29.99
N PHE A 200 11.47 -1.77 30.46
CA PHE A 200 10.09 -1.60 30.86
C PHE A 200 9.96 -0.68 32.08
N ILE A 201 10.79 -0.91 33.11
CA ILE A 201 10.82 -0.05 34.31
C ILE A 201 11.22 1.38 33.94
N SER A 202 12.28 1.55 33.15
CA SER A 202 12.72 2.88 32.68
C SER A 202 11.65 3.57 31.84
N SER A 203 10.92 2.85 31.00
CA SER A 203 9.84 3.43 30.19
C SER A 203 8.63 3.84 31.04
N LEU A 204 8.35 3.15 32.17
CA LEU A 204 7.31 3.54 33.11
C LEU A 204 7.67 4.85 33.83
N GLU A 205 8.93 4.98 34.26
CA GLU A 205 9.46 6.21 34.86
C GLU A 205 9.39 7.38 33.86
N ASP A 206 9.90 7.20 32.64
CA ASP A 206 9.82 8.17 31.56
C ASP A 206 8.38 8.63 31.26
N SER A 207 7.41 7.71 31.39
CA SER A 207 5.99 8.03 31.17
C SER A 207 5.40 8.88 32.31
N GLY A 208 5.84 8.65 33.55
CA GLY A 208 5.47 9.45 34.72
C GLY A 208 5.99 10.88 34.59
N ASP A 209 7.29 11.02 34.27
CA ASP A 209 7.93 12.32 34.05
C ASP A 209 7.27 13.10 32.92
N MET A 210 6.92 12.41 31.82
CA MET A 210 6.20 13.02 30.71
C MET A 210 4.82 13.50 31.13
N ALA A 211 4.09 12.72 31.94
CA ALA A 211 2.77 13.10 32.43
C ALA A 211 2.82 14.33 33.35
N GLU A 212 3.79 14.39 34.27
CA GLU A 212 3.99 15.54 35.16
C GLU A 212 4.40 16.80 34.39
N SER A 213 5.30 16.66 33.40
CA SER A 213 5.68 17.76 32.50
C SER A 213 4.50 18.27 31.67
N MET A 214 3.60 17.37 31.25
CA MET A 214 2.38 17.77 30.54
C MET A 214 1.42 18.50 31.47
N TYR A 215 1.23 18.00 32.70
CA TYR A 215 0.35 18.61 33.70
C TYR A 215 0.80 20.03 34.06
N SER A 216 2.10 20.21 34.36
CA SER A 216 2.68 21.53 34.65
C SER A 216 2.55 22.53 33.51
N ARG A 217 2.54 22.07 32.24
CA ARG A 217 2.29 22.90 31.04
C ARG A 217 0.81 23.18 30.79
N GLY A 218 -0.08 22.77 31.70
CA GLY A 218 -1.53 22.99 31.58
C GLY A 218 -2.22 22.05 30.57
N TYR A 219 -1.66 20.87 30.33
CA TYR A 219 -2.31 19.86 29.49
C TYR A 219 -3.67 19.48 30.07
N GLY A 220 -4.76 19.90 29.41
CA GLY A 220 -6.13 19.49 29.75
C GLY A 220 -7.05 20.63 30.20
N ILE A 221 -6.51 21.84 30.37
CA ILE A 221 -7.24 22.99 30.91
C ILE A 221 -8.15 23.68 29.87
N GLY A 222 -7.97 23.43 28.57
CA GLY A 222 -8.79 24.10 27.53
C GLY A 222 -8.73 23.50 26.12
N LYS A 223 -9.40 24.18 25.18
CA LYS A 223 -9.42 23.79 23.75
C LYS A 223 -8.02 23.90 23.13
N ARG A 224 -7.58 22.80 22.51
CA ARG A 224 -6.26 22.71 21.86
C ARG A 224 -6.24 23.35 20.47
N SER A 225 -5.21 24.17 20.23
CA SER A 225 -4.77 24.60 18.89
C SER A 225 -3.78 23.59 18.28
N THR A 226 -3.57 23.68 16.97
CA THR A 226 -2.64 22.85 16.20
C THR A 226 -1.57 23.75 15.58
N TYR A 227 -0.29 23.50 15.88
CA TYR A 227 0.82 24.33 15.39
C TYR A 227 1.12 24.08 13.91
N PHE A 228 1.24 22.81 13.51
CA PHE A 228 1.37 22.43 12.10
C PHE A 228 -0.02 22.23 11.50
N ASN A 229 -0.42 23.12 10.59
CA ASN A 229 -1.65 22.99 9.84
C ASN A 229 -1.31 23.04 8.35
N GLU A 230 -1.26 21.87 7.72
CA GLU A 230 -1.21 21.77 6.26
C GLU A 230 -2.57 22.26 5.73
N LYS A 231 -2.56 23.37 4.98
CA LYS A 231 -3.76 23.91 4.35
C LYS A 231 -3.92 23.28 2.97
N MET A 232 -5.11 22.79 2.66
CA MET A 232 -5.44 22.38 1.30
C MET A 232 -5.45 23.61 0.38
N GLY A 233 -4.65 23.55 -0.68
CA GLY A 233 -4.67 24.53 -1.77
C GLY A 233 -5.84 24.27 -2.72
N PHE A 234 -6.11 25.24 -3.59
CA PHE A 234 -7.15 25.11 -4.62
C PHE A 234 -6.90 23.88 -5.53
N TRP A 235 -5.65 23.64 -5.92
CA TRP A 235 -5.27 22.50 -6.75
C TRP A 235 -5.48 21.15 -6.05
N ASP A 236 -5.39 21.08 -4.72
CA ASP A 236 -5.71 19.86 -3.96
C ASP A 236 -7.20 19.52 -4.07
N PHE A 237 -8.07 20.52 -3.96
CA PHE A 237 -9.51 20.33 -4.11
C PHE A 237 -9.88 19.87 -5.52
N VAL A 238 -9.31 20.51 -6.55
CA VAL A 238 -9.53 20.11 -7.95
C VAL A 238 -9.09 18.66 -8.16
N TYR A 239 -7.93 18.28 -7.66
CA TYR A 239 -7.40 16.92 -7.83
C TYR A 239 -8.28 15.86 -7.13
N VAL A 240 -8.67 16.12 -5.89
CA VAL A 240 -9.58 15.24 -5.14
C VAL A 240 -10.92 15.12 -5.85
N PHE A 241 -11.47 16.22 -6.37
CA PHE A 241 -12.74 16.21 -7.10
C PHE A 241 -12.66 15.39 -8.38
N VAL A 242 -11.56 15.52 -9.14
CA VAL A 242 -11.31 14.66 -10.32
C VAL A 242 -11.24 13.19 -9.91
N CYS A 243 -10.50 12.84 -8.85
CA CYS A 243 -10.44 11.46 -8.37
C CYS A 243 -11.81 10.90 -7.97
N ILE A 244 -12.64 11.69 -7.27
CA ILE A 244 -14.00 11.31 -6.88
C ILE A 244 -14.89 11.12 -8.11
N GLY A 245 -14.78 12.00 -9.11
CA GLY A 245 -15.52 11.88 -10.37
C GLY A 245 -15.20 10.58 -11.12
N ILE A 246 -13.91 10.22 -11.23
CA ILE A 246 -13.48 8.97 -11.85
C ILE A 246 -13.98 7.76 -11.04
N PHE A 247 -13.91 7.83 -9.71
CA PHE A 247 -14.39 6.77 -8.83
C PHE A 247 -15.92 6.55 -8.96
N ALA A 248 -16.70 7.64 -9.00
CA ALA A 248 -18.14 7.57 -9.18
C ALA A 248 -18.52 6.99 -10.54
N TYR A 249 -17.85 7.43 -11.62
CA TYR A 249 -18.05 6.90 -12.96
C TYR A 249 -17.75 5.39 -13.03
N MET A 250 -16.64 4.94 -12.41
CA MET A 250 -16.33 3.52 -12.27
C MET A 250 -17.42 2.75 -11.51
N GLY A 251 -17.93 3.32 -10.42
CA GLY A 251 -19.01 2.73 -9.64
C GLY A 251 -20.29 2.53 -10.45
N ILE A 252 -20.66 3.51 -11.29
CA ILE A 252 -21.83 3.44 -12.17
C ILE A 252 -21.67 2.29 -13.18
N ILE A 253 -20.54 2.23 -13.90
CA ILE A 253 -20.28 1.16 -14.88
C ILE A 253 -20.31 -0.23 -14.23
N ASN A 254 -19.78 -0.35 -13.01
CA ASN A 254 -19.80 -1.61 -12.28
C ASN A 254 -21.21 -2.01 -11.85
N SER A 255 -22.05 -1.05 -11.43
CA SER A 255 -23.44 -1.31 -11.05
C SER A 255 -24.33 -1.72 -12.23
N GLU A 256 -24.02 -1.22 -13.44
CA GLU A 256 -24.72 -1.59 -14.68
C GLU A 256 -24.23 -2.94 -15.24
N GLY A 257 -23.26 -3.60 -14.59
CA GLY A 257 -22.72 -4.89 -15.04
C GLY A 257 -21.90 -4.81 -16.34
N LEU A 258 -21.61 -3.61 -16.83
CA LEU A 258 -20.93 -3.40 -18.12
C LEU A 258 -19.43 -3.78 -18.09
N ASN A 259 -18.89 -4.05 -16.90
CA ASN A 259 -17.51 -4.51 -16.67
C ASN A 259 -17.39 -6.00 -16.36
N THR A 260 -18.50 -6.74 -16.19
CA THR A 260 -18.44 -8.14 -15.76
C THR A 260 -18.07 -9.03 -16.94
N MET A 261 -16.83 -9.51 -16.93
CA MET A 261 -16.39 -10.62 -17.76
C MET A 261 -16.54 -11.91 -16.97
N ASN A 262 -17.46 -12.76 -17.39
CA ASN A 262 -17.57 -14.08 -16.80
C ASN A 262 -16.46 -14.97 -17.35
N TYR A 263 -15.50 -15.31 -16.49
CA TYR A 263 -14.41 -16.24 -16.84
C TYR A 263 -14.88 -17.70 -16.87
N TYR A 264 -15.99 -18.01 -16.18
CA TYR A 264 -16.58 -19.34 -16.12
C TYR A 264 -18.06 -19.24 -16.50
N PRO A 265 -18.63 -20.21 -17.24
CA PRO A 265 -18.03 -21.45 -17.76
C PRO A 265 -17.37 -21.33 -19.15
N LYS A 266 -17.61 -20.26 -19.89
CA LYS A 266 -16.90 -19.90 -21.13
C LYS A 266 -16.31 -18.52 -20.97
N CYS A 267 -15.04 -18.34 -21.32
CA CYS A 267 -14.43 -17.02 -21.33
C CYS A 267 -15.08 -16.18 -22.44
N ASP A 268 -15.75 -15.09 -22.05
CA ASP A 268 -16.23 -14.11 -23.01
C ASP A 268 -15.04 -13.45 -23.73
N ASN A 269 -15.22 -13.17 -25.02
CA ASN A 269 -14.17 -12.52 -25.80
C ASN A 269 -13.91 -11.12 -25.26
N PRO A 270 -12.67 -10.78 -24.82
CA PRO A 270 -12.35 -9.50 -24.20
C PRO A 270 -12.63 -8.29 -25.12
N PHE A 271 -12.60 -8.51 -26.43
CA PHE A 271 -12.89 -7.49 -27.45
C PHE A 271 -14.38 -7.31 -27.74
N LYS A 272 -15.24 -8.31 -27.46
CA LYS A 272 -16.70 -8.22 -27.70
C LYS A 272 -17.45 -7.65 -26.51
N THR A 273 -16.94 -7.86 -25.29
CA THR A 273 -17.42 -7.22 -24.05
C THR A 273 -16.83 -5.82 -23.85
N ALA A 274 -16.00 -5.35 -24.77
CA ALA A 274 -15.41 -4.02 -24.70
C ALA A 274 -16.42 -2.94 -25.08
N ASN A 275 -17.04 -2.33 -24.07
CA ASN A 275 -17.93 -1.19 -24.24
C ASN A 275 -17.16 0.13 -24.38
N ILE A 276 -17.72 1.07 -25.14
CA ILE A 276 -17.16 2.41 -25.31
C ILE A 276 -16.98 3.14 -23.97
N TYR A 277 -17.91 2.92 -23.04
CA TYR A 277 -17.87 3.47 -21.67
C TYR A 277 -16.66 3.00 -20.87
N GLY A 278 -16.21 1.75 -21.06
CA GLY A 278 -15.02 1.21 -20.40
C GLY A 278 -13.72 1.75 -21.00
N TYR A 279 -13.67 2.01 -22.30
CA TYR A 279 -12.53 2.73 -22.90
C TYR A 279 -12.45 4.18 -22.40
N VAL A 280 -13.59 4.86 -22.27
CA VAL A 280 -13.66 6.19 -21.66
C VAL A 280 -13.17 6.13 -20.21
N MET A 281 -13.54 5.10 -19.44
CA MET A 281 -13.04 4.90 -18.08
C MET A 281 -11.50 4.82 -18.08
N VAL A 282 -10.92 3.96 -18.91
CA VAL A 282 -9.45 3.84 -19.02
C VAL A 282 -8.81 5.17 -19.36
N LEU A 283 -9.36 5.94 -20.32
CA LEU A 283 -8.84 7.26 -20.68
C LEU A 283 -8.88 8.25 -19.51
N LEU A 284 -9.93 8.23 -18.69
CA LEU A 284 -10.02 9.09 -17.51
C LEU A 284 -8.88 8.84 -16.50
N PHE A 285 -8.39 7.60 -16.38
CA PHE A 285 -7.24 7.28 -15.51
C PHE A 285 -5.91 7.89 -15.99
N PHE A 286 -5.81 8.38 -17.22
CA PHE A 286 -4.63 9.12 -17.69
C PHE A 286 -4.65 10.59 -17.27
N ILE A 287 -5.79 11.16 -16.87
CA ILE A 287 -5.92 12.57 -16.46
C ILE A 287 -4.95 12.92 -15.32
N PRO A 288 -4.85 12.13 -14.22
CA PRO A 288 -3.87 12.37 -13.16
C PRO A 288 -2.41 12.43 -13.66
N ALA A 289 -2.06 11.60 -14.64
CA ALA A 289 -0.73 11.56 -15.24
C ALA A 289 -0.45 12.81 -16.08
N PHE A 290 -1.42 13.27 -16.88
CA PHE A 290 -1.29 14.49 -17.67
C PHE A 290 -1.21 15.76 -16.81
N ILE A 291 -1.97 15.83 -15.71
CA ILE A 291 -1.86 16.94 -14.74
C ILE A 291 -0.43 16.99 -14.19
N ASN A 292 0.11 15.86 -13.74
CA ASN A 292 1.47 15.80 -13.21
C ASN A 292 2.53 16.23 -14.25
N TRP A 293 2.35 15.82 -15.52
CA TRP A 293 3.21 16.26 -16.62
C TRP A 293 3.15 17.77 -16.87
N GLY A 294 1.94 18.36 -16.89
CA GLY A 294 1.73 19.79 -17.10
C GLY A 294 2.45 20.65 -16.06
N PHE A 295 2.33 20.30 -14.78
CA PHE A 295 2.99 21.01 -13.68
C PHE A 295 4.51 20.84 -13.65
N LYS A 296 5.03 19.71 -14.16
CA LYS A 296 6.50 19.52 -14.31
C LYS A 296 7.08 20.45 -15.37
N LYS A 297 6.32 20.72 -16.44
CA LYS A 297 6.73 21.58 -17.56
C LYS A 297 6.54 23.06 -17.26
N TRP A 298 5.45 23.42 -16.57
CA TRP A 298 5.12 24.80 -16.21
C TRP A 298 5.52 25.04 -14.75
N LYS A 299 6.82 25.28 -14.53
CA LYS A 299 7.31 25.78 -13.25
C LYS A 299 6.74 27.18 -13.02
N TYR A 300 5.80 27.31 -12.09
CA TYR A 300 5.63 28.52 -11.29
C TYR A 300 6.45 28.39 -10.01
#